data_AF-A0AAD7QMV3-F1
#
_entry.id   AF-A0AAD7QMV3-F1
#
_cell.length_a   1.000
_cell.length_b   1.000
_cell.length_c   1.000
_cell.angle_alpha   90.00
_cell.angle_beta   90.00
_cell.angle_gamma   90.00
#
_symmetry.space_group_name_H-M   'P 1'
#
loop_
_entity.id
_entity.type
_entity.pdbx_description
1 polymer ?
#
loop_
_entity_poly.entity_id
_entity_poly.type
_entity_poly.pdbx_seq_one_letter_code
_entity_poly.pdbx_strand_id
1 'polypeptide(L)'
;MNKMMPTRFSAAAYKALSVLQGSTIPIYYGSYSLELPAEGTVRSVRLILMEFVPGTSMQQLNPSDFSQLERQVIMNAVIDAESLVYTHNVRHSDIHPRNILVLSTATTTYDRRVVVVDFGKADVGRSPCPIDPEEEARYLPGVPISPLLRWNVAWWHHVQTYFRKWIDWDWQPWLEDNYGSIDTSSMGYMIKICDGSDDFSE
;
A
#
# COMPACT_ATOMS: atom_id res chain seq x y z
N MET A 1 8.56 -24.59 -13.74
CA MET A 1 8.16 -23.19 -13.46
C MET A 1 7.34 -23.16 -12.17
N ASN A 2 7.96 -22.77 -11.05
CA ASN A 2 7.26 -22.60 -9.77
C ASN A 2 6.46 -21.31 -9.83
N LYS A 3 5.13 -21.40 -9.92
CA LYS A 3 4.25 -20.28 -9.59
C LYS A 3 4.44 -19.97 -8.10
N MET A 4 5.26 -18.97 -7.81
CA MET A 4 5.46 -18.47 -6.45
C MET A 4 4.10 -17.99 -5.93
N MET A 5 3.55 -18.67 -4.93
CA MET A 5 2.16 -18.46 -4.50
C MET A 5 1.99 -17.11 -3.78
N PRO A 6 0.92 -16.34 -4.07
CA PRO A 6 0.63 -15.03 -3.47
C PRO A 6 0.66 -15.00 -1.93
N THR A 7 0.31 -16.13 -1.30
CA THR A 7 0.24 -16.28 0.16
C THR A 7 1.59 -16.16 0.87
N ARG A 8 2.72 -16.41 0.20
CA ARG A 8 4.04 -16.22 0.82
C ARG A 8 4.36 -14.75 1.03
N PHE A 9 4.04 -13.91 0.05
CA PHE A 9 4.31 -12.47 0.09
C PHE A 9 3.50 -11.79 1.18
N SER A 10 2.20 -12.12 1.29
CA SER A 10 1.36 -11.58 2.34
C SER A 10 1.87 -11.94 3.74
N ALA A 11 2.21 -13.20 4.00
CA ALA A 11 2.70 -13.61 5.31
C ALA A 11 4.03 -12.94 5.70
N ALA A 12 4.92 -12.70 4.73
CA ALA A 12 6.16 -11.96 4.97
C ALA A 12 5.90 -10.47 5.25
N ALA A 13 5.04 -9.83 4.46
CA ALA A 13 4.66 -8.43 4.65
C ALA A 13 3.97 -8.20 6.00
N TYR A 14 3.01 -9.03 6.39
CA TYR A 14 2.36 -8.93 7.70
C TYR A 14 3.35 -9.05 8.86
N LYS A 15 4.35 -9.94 8.76
CA LYS A 15 5.40 -10.07 9.77
C LYS A 15 6.29 -8.82 9.84
N ALA A 16 6.69 -8.28 8.69
CA ALA A 16 7.49 -7.06 8.61
C ALA A 16 6.74 -5.84 9.18
N LEU A 17 5.42 -5.81 9.01
CA LEU A 17 4.54 -4.72 9.44
C LEU A 17 3.90 -4.96 10.82
N SER A 18 4.52 -5.75 11.69
CA SER A 18 3.95 -6.12 13.00
C SER A 18 3.51 -4.92 13.85
N VAL A 19 4.22 -3.80 13.77
CA VAL A 19 3.91 -2.55 14.49
C VAL A 19 2.67 -1.82 13.97
N LEU A 20 2.22 -2.12 12.74
CA LEU A 20 1.04 -1.51 12.11
C LEU A 20 -0.21 -2.38 12.24
N GLN A 21 -0.12 -3.57 12.87
CA GLN A 21 -1.22 -4.51 13.01
C GLN A 21 -2.26 -4.07 14.05
N GLY A 22 -3.55 -4.31 13.78
CA GLY A 22 -4.70 -3.78 14.55
C GLY A 22 -4.88 -2.27 14.39
N SER A 23 -3.99 -1.71 13.57
CA SER A 23 -3.71 -0.38 13.07
C SER A 23 -4.22 -0.04 11.68
N THR A 24 -3.28 0.53 10.94
CA THR A 24 -3.25 0.65 9.49
C THR A 24 -3.50 -0.66 8.74
N ILE A 25 -3.13 -1.81 9.32
CA ILE A 25 -3.36 -3.14 8.72
C ILE A 25 -4.02 -4.10 9.72
N PRO A 26 -4.73 -5.15 9.27
CA PRO A 26 -5.32 -6.14 10.17
C PRO A 26 -4.27 -6.93 10.97
N ILE A 27 -4.64 -7.39 12.18
CA ILE A 27 -3.79 -8.32 12.95
C ILE A 27 -3.61 -9.62 12.17
N TYR A 28 -2.37 -10.10 12.08
CA TYR A 28 -2.04 -11.38 11.45
C TYR A 28 -1.83 -12.45 12.52
N TYR A 29 -2.68 -13.48 12.48
CA TYR A 29 -2.64 -14.58 13.46
C TYR A 29 -1.75 -15.74 13.00
N GLY A 30 -1.55 -15.93 11.70
CA GLY A 30 -0.67 -16.98 11.20
C GLY A 30 -0.93 -17.39 9.76
N SER A 31 -0.09 -18.29 9.26
CA SER A 31 -0.29 -18.97 7.99
C SER A 31 -0.25 -20.47 8.20
N TYR A 32 -1.13 -21.16 7.50
CA TYR A 32 -1.40 -22.59 7.67
C TYR A 32 -1.39 -23.26 6.30
N SER A 33 -1.16 -24.57 6.27
CA SER A 33 -1.34 -25.39 5.07
C SER A 33 -2.37 -26.45 5.38
N LEU A 34 -3.37 -26.57 4.52
CA LEU A 34 -4.44 -27.54 4.63
C LEU A 34 -4.41 -28.45 3.41
N GLU A 35 -4.42 -29.75 3.65
CA GLU A 35 -4.56 -30.75 2.59
C GLU A 35 -6.05 -30.96 2.31
N LEU A 36 -6.50 -30.57 1.12
CA LEU A 36 -7.89 -30.69 0.71
C LEU A 36 -8.04 -31.75 -0.38
N PRO A 37 -9.12 -32.55 -0.36
CA PRO A 37 -9.43 -33.43 -1.49
C PRO A 37 -9.67 -32.62 -2.78
N ALA A 38 -9.11 -33.07 -3.88
CA ALA A 38 -9.43 -32.59 -5.24
C ALA A 38 -9.51 -33.80 -6.17
N GLU A 39 -10.28 -33.77 -7.24
CA GLU A 39 -10.59 -34.94 -8.10
C GLU A 39 -9.41 -35.91 -8.30
N GLY A 40 -9.44 -37.04 -7.58
CA GLY A 40 -8.41 -38.10 -7.64
C GLY A 40 -7.08 -37.84 -6.92
N THR A 41 -6.91 -36.70 -6.23
CA THR A 41 -5.68 -36.28 -5.55
C THR A 41 -5.93 -35.54 -4.24
N VAL A 42 -4.85 -35.22 -3.51
CA VAL A 42 -4.88 -34.29 -2.39
C VAL A 42 -4.11 -33.04 -2.81
N ARG A 43 -4.71 -31.87 -2.62
CA ARG A 43 -4.09 -30.57 -2.90
C ARG A 43 -3.74 -29.85 -1.60
N SER A 44 -2.49 -29.41 -1.51
CA SER A 44 -2.05 -28.52 -0.44
C SER A 44 -2.52 -27.09 -0.72
N VAL A 45 -3.28 -26.52 0.21
CA VAL A 45 -3.81 -25.15 0.13
C VAL A 45 -3.23 -24.32 1.26
N ARG A 46 -2.62 -23.19 0.91
CA ARG A 46 -2.08 -22.23 1.88
C ARG A 46 -3.17 -21.27 2.32
N LEU A 47 -3.28 -21.08 3.63
CA LEU A 47 -4.24 -20.21 4.29
C LEU A 47 -3.50 -19.15 5.09
N ILE A 48 -4.12 -17.98 5.23
CA ILE A 48 -3.69 -16.92 6.13
C ILE A 48 -4.87 -16.63 7.04
N LEU A 49 -4.61 -16.57 8.34
CA LEU A 49 -5.57 -16.15 9.34
C LEU A 49 -5.22 -14.73 9.80
N MET A 50 -6.21 -13.85 9.76
CA MET A 50 -6.07 -12.45 10.09
C MET A 50 -7.35 -11.93 10.76
N GLU A 51 -7.25 -10.78 11.40
CA GLU A 51 -8.37 -10.06 12.00
C GLU A 51 -9.48 -9.79 10.99
N PHE A 52 -10.71 -10.01 11.45
CA PHE A 52 -11.88 -9.54 10.74
C PHE A 52 -12.09 -8.05 11.04
N VAL A 53 -11.86 -7.22 10.02
CA VAL A 53 -12.08 -5.77 10.12
C VAL A 53 -13.47 -5.45 9.59
N PRO A 54 -14.39 -4.90 10.43
CA PRO A 54 -15.77 -4.60 10.03
C PRO A 54 -15.88 -3.30 9.21
N GLY A 55 -15.05 -3.18 8.17
CA GLY A 55 -15.04 -2.05 7.24
C GLY A 55 -15.67 -2.41 5.89
N THR A 56 -16.07 -1.39 5.13
CA THR A 56 -16.54 -1.58 3.75
C THR A 56 -15.43 -1.24 2.78
N SER A 57 -15.24 -2.07 1.76
CA SER A 57 -14.25 -1.78 0.71
C SER A 57 -14.59 -0.47 -0.01
N MET A 58 -13.60 0.39 -0.26
CA MET A 58 -13.81 1.60 -1.07
C MET A 58 -14.36 1.28 -2.47
N GLN A 59 -14.12 0.08 -3.01
CA GLN A 59 -14.71 -0.32 -4.28
C GLN A 59 -16.24 -0.52 -4.21
N GLN A 60 -16.76 -0.90 -3.05
CA GLN A 60 -18.19 -1.14 -2.82
C GLN A 60 -18.94 0.13 -2.41
N LEU A 61 -18.21 1.16 -1.96
CA LEU A 61 -18.76 2.46 -1.59
C LEU A 61 -19.00 3.31 -2.84
N ASN A 62 -20.06 4.11 -2.81
CA ASN A 62 -20.34 5.09 -3.85
C ASN A 62 -19.74 6.46 -3.45
N PRO A 63 -18.77 7.02 -4.18
CA PRO A 63 -18.16 8.30 -3.85
C PRO A 63 -19.16 9.47 -3.75
N SER A 64 -20.27 9.41 -4.48
CA SER A 64 -21.31 10.44 -4.45
C SER A 64 -22.08 10.51 -3.13
N ASP A 65 -22.00 9.47 -2.30
CA ASP A 65 -22.63 9.45 -0.96
C ASP A 65 -21.79 10.25 0.06
N PHE A 66 -20.62 10.74 -0.34
CA PHE A 66 -19.68 11.48 0.49
C PHE A 66 -19.46 12.90 -0.02
N SER A 67 -19.44 13.85 0.91
CA SER A 67 -19.00 15.22 0.62
C SER A 67 -17.55 15.24 0.13
N GLN A 68 -17.16 16.31 -0.57
CA GLN A 68 -15.79 16.47 -1.05
C GLN A 68 -14.79 16.46 0.12
N LEU A 69 -15.09 17.14 1.22
CA LEU A 69 -14.24 17.16 2.42
C LEU A 69 -14.03 15.76 2.99
N GLU A 70 -15.10 14.97 3.08
CA GLU A 70 -15.03 13.58 3.54
C GLU A 70 -14.18 12.69 2.63
N ARG A 71 -14.27 12.88 1.31
CA ARG A 71 -13.42 12.16 0.35
C ARG A 71 -11.95 12.60 0.47
N GLN A 72 -11.68 13.87 0.71
CA GLN A 72 -10.33 14.36 1.00
C GLN A 72 -9.75 13.72 2.27
N VAL A 73 -10.54 13.62 3.36
CA VAL A 73 -10.13 12.93 4.60
C VAL A 73 -9.81 11.45 4.33
N ILE A 74 -10.65 10.75 3.56
CA ILE A 74 -10.40 9.36 3.19
C ILE A 74 -9.11 9.24 2.36
N MET A 75 -8.92 10.09 1.35
CA MET A 75 -7.73 10.03 0.50
C MET A 75 -6.45 10.38 1.25
N ASN A 76 -6.50 11.34 2.18
CA ASN A 76 -5.40 11.65 3.08
C ASN A 76 -5.04 10.42 3.93
N ALA A 77 -6.04 9.78 4.55
CA ALA A 77 -5.82 8.55 5.32
C ALA A 77 -5.26 7.38 4.48
N VAL A 78 -5.62 7.28 3.19
CA VAL A 78 -5.02 6.29 2.27
C VAL A 78 -3.54 6.58 2.03
N ILE A 79 -3.18 7.83 1.75
CA ILE A 79 -1.79 8.24 1.53
C ILE A 79 -0.97 7.99 2.80
N ASP A 80 -1.50 8.37 3.96
CA ASP A 80 -0.82 8.19 5.25
C ASP A 80 -0.62 6.70 5.56
N ALA A 81 -1.65 5.88 5.35
CA ALA A 81 -1.59 4.44 5.56
C ALA A 81 -0.54 3.77 4.65
N GLU A 82 -0.54 4.10 3.37
CA GLU A 82 0.42 3.57 2.41
C GLU A 82 1.83 4.10 2.66
N SER A 83 1.97 5.36 3.10
CA SER A 83 3.26 5.94 3.50
C SER A 83 3.83 5.26 4.75
N LEU A 84 3.00 4.92 5.73
CA LEU A 84 3.41 4.14 6.89
C LEU A 84 3.88 2.75 6.50
N VAL A 85 3.18 2.08 5.60
CA VAL A 85 3.63 0.78 5.06
C VAL A 85 5.00 0.94 4.37
N TYR A 86 5.15 1.99 3.56
CA TYR A 86 6.39 2.30 2.84
C TYR A 86 7.58 2.60 3.78
N THR A 87 7.37 3.34 4.86
CA THR A 87 8.44 3.68 5.82
C THR A 87 8.99 2.45 6.55
N HIS A 88 8.22 1.36 6.61
CA HIS A 88 8.62 0.07 7.17
C HIS A 88 9.24 -0.88 6.12
N ASN A 89 9.74 -0.33 5.00
CA ASN A 89 10.40 -1.07 3.92
C ASN A 89 9.50 -2.12 3.28
N VAL A 90 8.20 -1.86 3.21
CA VAL A 90 7.26 -2.71 2.48
C VAL A 90 6.57 -1.86 1.44
N ARG A 91 6.58 -2.33 0.18
CA ARG A 91 5.76 -1.75 -0.87
C ARG A 91 4.55 -2.66 -1.07
N HIS A 92 3.34 -2.12 -0.96
CA HIS A 92 2.14 -2.94 -1.14
C HIS A 92 1.95 -3.42 -2.59
N SER A 93 2.37 -2.61 -3.57
CA SER A 93 2.36 -2.91 -5.02
C SER A 93 0.99 -3.24 -5.63
N ASP A 94 -0.10 -3.01 -4.90
CA ASP A 94 -1.48 -3.26 -5.32
C ASP A 94 -2.47 -2.34 -4.58
N ILE A 95 -2.06 -1.08 -4.35
CA ILE A 95 -2.90 -0.07 -3.71
C ILE A 95 -4.06 0.26 -4.65
N HIS A 96 -5.25 -0.18 -4.27
CA HIS A 96 -6.44 -0.13 -5.10
C HIS A 96 -7.66 -0.03 -4.18
N PRO A 97 -8.76 0.66 -4.56
CA PRO A 97 -9.97 0.77 -3.74
C PRO A 97 -10.54 -0.56 -3.20
N ARG A 98 -10.22 -1.69 -3.84
CA ARG A 98 -10.69 -3.01 -3.40
C ARG A 98 -9.95 -3.50 -2.14
N ASN A 99 -8.71 -3.06 -1.99
CA ASN A 99 -7.76 -3.41 -0.94
C ASN A 99 -7.74 -2.37 0.20
N ILE A 100 -8.71 -1.44 0.19
CA ILE A 100 -8.83 -0.39 1.19
C ILE A 100 -10.21 -0.51 1.84
N LEU A 101 -10.24 -0.73 3.14
CA LEU A 101 -11.46 -0.75 3.95
C LEU A 101 -11.64 0.61 4.62
N VAL A 102 -12.83 1.19 4.47
CA VAL A 102 -13.24 2.40 5.20
C VAL A 102 -14.10 1.96 6.37
N LEU A 103 -13.71 2.37 7.58
CA LEU A 103 -14.46 2.15 8.80
C LEU A 103 -15.18 3.45 9.15
N SER A 104 -16.50 3.35 9.38
CA SER A 104 -17.24 4.42 10.04
C SER A 104 -17.13 4.17 11.55
N THR A 105 -16.42 5.03 12.28
CA THR A 105 -16.50 4.96 13.74
C THR A 105 -17.85 5.52 14.19
N ALA A 106 -18.40 4.97 15.27
CA ALA A 106 -19.70 5.39 15.80
C ALA A 106 -19.69 6.81 16.41
N THR A 107 -18.51 7.42 16.51
CA THR A 107 -18.26 8.60 17.35
C THR A 107 -18.34 9.91 16.58
N THR A 108 -17.99 9.98 15.29
CA THR A 108 -18.24 11.15 14.41
C THR A 108 -18.23 10.77 12.92
N THR A 109 -18.81 11.61 12.06
CA THR A 109 -18.76 11.46 10.59
C THR A 109 -17.38 11.67 9.99
N TYR A 110 -16.46 12.29 10.74
CA TYR A 110 -15.12 12.68 10.28
C TYR A 110 -14.00 11.76 10.78
N ASP A 111 -14.26 10.93 11.78
CA ASP A 111 -13.32 9.92 12.27
C ASP A 111 -13.44 8.66 11.40
N ARG A 112 -13.07 8.80 10.14
CA ARG A 112 -13.01 7.69 9.21
C ARG A 112 -11.61 7.13 9.19
N ARG A 113 -11.51 5.88 9.61
CA ARG A 113 -10.25 5.15 9.58
C ARG A 113 -10.19 4.30 8.33
N VAL A 114 -9.01 4.30 7.72
CA VAL A 114 -8.69 3.43 6.59
C VAL A 114 -7.83 2.27 7.07
N VAL A 115 -8.13 1.06 6.58
CA VAL A 115 -7.32 -0.13 6.79
C VAL A 115 -6.94 -0.73 5.45
N VAL A 116 -5.65 -1.00 5.28
CA VAL A 116 -5.08 -1.59 4.05
C VAL A 116 -5.03 -3.10 4.18
N VAL A 117 -5.52 -3.82 3.17
CA VAL A 117 -5.64 -5.28 3.14
C VAL A 117 -5.08 -5.86 1.84
N ASP A 118 -4.89 -7.18 1.78
CA ASP A 118 -4.39 -7.91 0.60
C ASP A 118 -2.95 -7.53 0.17
N PHE A 119 -1.98 -8.01 0.95
CA PHE A 119 -0.55 -7.90 0.64
C PHE A 119 -0.07 -9.02 -0.30
N GLY A 120 -0.95 -9.55 -1.18
CA GLY A 120 -0.62 -10.67 -2.08
C GLY A 120 0.48 -10.38 -3.10
N LYS A 121 0.73 -9.10 -3.38
CA LYS A 121 1.77 -8.61 -4.29
C LYS A 121 2.83 -7.77 -3.59
N ALA A 122 2.85 -7.76 -2.26
CA ALA A 122 3.74 -6.87 -1.53
C ALA A 122 5.21 -7.27 -1.69
N ASP A 123 6.06 -6.28 -1.90
CA ASP A 123 7.50 -6.42 -1.93
C ASP A 123 8.06 -6.02 -0.55
N VAL A 124 8.80 -6.91 0.08
CA VAL A 124 9.49 -6.65 1.36
C VAL A 124 10.94 -6.32 1.04
N GLY A 125 11.40 -5.15 1.47
CA GLY A 125 12.66 -4.55 1.06
C GLY A 125 12.45 -3.45 0.01
N ARG A 126 13.49 -2.63 -0.21
CA ARG A 126 13.44 -1.49 -1.15
C ARG A 126 14.14 -1.73 -2.48
N SER A 127 14.96 -2.77 -2.59
CA SER A 127 15.61 -3.15 -3.84
C SER A 127 14.83 -4.23 -4.59
N PRO A 128 14.97 -4.34 -5.93
CA PRO A 128 14.44 -5.46 -6.69
C PRO A 128 14.99 -6.84 -6.24
N CYS A 129 16.15 -6.84 -5.56
CA CYS A 129 16.77 -8.02 -4.96
C CYS A 129 17.12 -7.72 -3.48
N PRO A 130 16.16 -7.81 -2.55
CA PRO A 130 16.35 -7.50 -1.13
C PRO A 130 17.16 -8.57 -0.38
N ILE A 131 17.72 -9.54 -1.12
CA ILE A 131 18.59 -10.60 -0.57
C ILE A 131 20.03 -10.09 -0.45
N ASP A 132 20.42 -9.11 -1.27
CA ASP A 132 21.73 -8.48 -1.23
C ASP A 132 21.66 -7.23 -0.34
N PRO A 133 22.24 -7.26 0.88
CA PRO A 133 22.21 -6.13 1.81
C PRO A 133 22.96 -4.91 1.30
N GLU A 134 23.93 -5.09 0.41
CA GLU A 134 24.70 -3.99 -0.16
C GLU A 134 23.88 -3.24 -1.22
N GLU A 135 23.18 -3.96 -2.09
CA GLU A 135 22.21 -3.38 -3.02
C GLU A 135 21.01 -2.76 -2.30
N GLU A 136 20.49 -3.41 -1.26
CA GLU A 136 19.40 -2.84 -0.44
C GLU A 136 19.84 -1.54 0.25
N ALA A 137 21.09 -1.45 0.73
CA ALA A 137 21.64 -0.23 1.32
C ALA A 137 21.86 0.89 0.28
N ARG A 138 22.10 0.55 -1.00
CA ARG A 138 22.21 1.51 -2.10
C ARG A 138 20.85 2.07 -2.54
N TYR A 139 19.80 1.26 -2.47
CA TYR A 139 18.43 1.67 -2.82
C TYR A 139 17.77 2.46 -1.67
N LEU A 140 17.83 3.80 -1.76
CA LEU A 140 17.19 4.76 -0.84
C LEU A 140 17.64 4.55 0.62
N PRO A 141 18.83 5.05 1.01
CA PRO A 141 19.48 4.76 2.28
C PRO A 141 18.68 5.30 3.47
N GLY A 142 17.70 4.52 3.94
CA GLY A 142 16.85 4.83 5.08
C GLY A 142 15.82 5.94 4.87
N VAL A 143 15.95 6.83 3.87
CA VAL A 143 15.03 7.94 3.64
C VAL A 143 13.81 7.46 2.83
N PRO A 144 12.58 7.49 3.37
CA PRO A 144 11.38 7.16 2.61
C PRO A 144 11.16 8.19 1.49
N ILE A 145 10.71 7.75 0.31
CA ILE A 145 10.30 8.68 -0.75
C ILE A 145 9.07 9.45 -0.24
N SER A 146 9.13 10.77 -0.36
CA SER A 146 8.03 11.68 -0.01
C SER A 146 6.71 11.22 -0.64
N PRO A 147 5.59 11.26 0.12
CA PRO A 147 4.26 11.01 -0.44
C PRO A 147 3.96 11.90 -1.64
N LEU A 148 4.46 13.15 -1.64
CA LEU A 148 4.34 14.10 -2.75
C LEU A 148 4.84 13.52 -4.08
N LEU A 149 5.95 12.77 -4.04
CA LEU A 149 6.56 12.17 -5.22
C LEU A 149 5.84 10.87 -5.61
N ARG A 150 5.52 10.01 -4.64
CA ARG A 150 4.84 8.72 -4.89
C ARG A 150 3.41 8.90 -5.40
N TRP A 151 2.75 9.97 -4.98
CA TRP A 151 1.38 10.31 -5.34
C TRP A 151 1.27 11.48 -6.33
N ASN A 152 2.39 11.87 -6.95
CA ASN A 152 2.39 12.96 -7.94
C ASN A 152 1.47 12.63 -9.13
N VAL A 153 0.82 13.66 -9.67
CA VAL A 153 -0.07 13.55 -10.83
C VAL A 153 0.63 13.01 -12.09
N ALA A 154 1.94 13.21 -12.23
CA ALA A 154 2.72 12.66 -13.35
C ALA A 154 2.68 11.12 -13.40
N TRP A 155 2.47 10.46 -12.26
CA TRP A 155 2.41 9.00 -12.13
C TRP A 155 0.99 8.44 -12.13
N TRP A 156 -0.02 9.28 -12.43
CA TRP A 156 -1.45 8.93 -12.28
C TRP A 156 -1.83 7.67 -13.06
N HIS A 157 -1.27 7.50 -14.27
CA HIS A 157 -1.53 6.36 -15.16
C HIS A 157 -1.25 4.98 -14.51
N HIS A 158 -0.37 4.92 -13.51
CA HIS A 158 0.09 3.65 -12.93
C HIS A 158 -0.57 3.31 -11.58
N VAL A 159 -0.89 4.31 -10.74
CA VAL A 159 -1.27 4.06 -9.34
C VAL A 159 -2.65 4.62 -9.00
N GLN A 160 -3.06 5.72 -9.64
CA GLN A 160 -4.13 6.56 -9.11
C GLN A 160 -5.38 6.58 -10.01
N THR A 161 -5.35 5.97 -11.21
CA THR A 161 -6.53 5.89 -12.12
C THR A 161 -7.73 5.24 -11.43
N TYR A 162 -7.47 4.30 -10.53
CA TYR A 162 -8.49 3.60 -9.76
C TYR A 162 -9.19 4.50 -8.72
N PHE A 163 -8.53 5.56 -8.26
CA PHE A 163 -9.08 6.53 -7.30
C PHE A 163 -9.76 7.73 -7.98
N ARG A 164 -9.77 7.80 -9.32
CA ARG A 164 -10.31 8.95 -10.06
C ARG A 164 -11.76 9.29 -9.69
N LYS A 165 -12.58 8.30 -9.34
CA LYS A 165 -13.97 8.55 -8.91
C LYS A 165 -14.10 9.20 -7.53
N TRP A 166 -13.04 9.12 -6.71
CA TRP A 166 -12.99 9.70 -5.38
C TRP A 166 -12.49 11.14 -5.39
N ILE A 167 -11.85 11.59 -6.46
CA ILE A 167 -11.16 12.88 -6.56
C ILE A 167 -11.86 13.76 -7.60
N ASP A 168 -12.47 14.85 -7.16
CA ASP A 168 -13.08 15.88 -8.01
C ASP A 168 -12.60 17.30 -7.67
N TRP A 169 -11.42 17.40 -7.06
CA TRP A 169 -10.71 18.64 -6.76
C TRP A 169 -9.33 18.64 -7.43
N ASP A 170 -8.65 19.79 -7.40
CA ASP A 170 -7.29 19.94 -7.91
C ASP A 170 -6.30 19.12 -7.04
N TRP A 171 -5.96 17.92 -7.54
CA TRP A 171 -5.16 16.95 -6.80
C TRP A 171 -3.76 17.45 -6.43
N GLN A 172 -3.03 17.99 -7.40
CA GLN A 172 -1.62 18.35 -7.20
C GLN A 172 -1.46 19.52 -6.20
N PRO A 173 -2.22 20.63 -6.30
CA PRO A 173 -2.20 21.68 -5.29
C PRO A 173 -2.62 21.16 -3.90
N TRP A 174 -3.67 20.34 -3.83
CA TRP A 174 -4.11 19.75 -2.57
C TRP A 174 -3.03 18.86 -1.94
N LEU A 175 -2.33 18.05 -2.76
CA LEU A 175 -1.23 17.19 -2.29
C LEU A 175 -0.05 18.02 -1.77
N GLU A 176 0.30 19.11 -2.46
CA GLU A 176 1.35 20.05 -2.05
C GLU A 176 0.99 20.78 -0.75
N ASP A 177 -0.25 21.21 -0.58
CA ASP A 177 -0.70 21.86 0.65
C ASP A 177 -0.66 20.90 1.86
N ASN A 178 -0.98 19.61 1.65
CA ASN A 178 -0.99 18.61 2.72
C ASN A 178 0.41 18.05 3.04
N TYR A 179 1.28 17.90 2.05
CA TYR A 179 2.56 17.17 2.19
C TYR A 179 3.81 17.96 1.78
N GLY A 180 3.70 19.16 1.23
CA GLY A 180 4.83 19.94 0.68
C GLY A 180 5.80 20.47 1.73
N SER A 181 5.37 20.63 2.99
CA SER A 181 6.25 21.06 4.10
C SER A 181 7.22 19.97 4.58
N ILE A 182 7.01 18.71 4.18
CA ILE A 182 7.78 17.54 4.62
C ILE A 182 9.08 17.38 3.80
N ASP A 183 9.27 18.14 2.71
CA ASP A 183 10.19 17.77 1.62
C ASP A 183 11.50 18.57 1.50
N THR A 184 11.91 19.34 2.50
CA THR A 184 13.17 20.12 2.40
C THR A 184 14.45 19.28 2.41
N SER A 185 14.38 17.97 2.73
CA SER A 185 15.57 17.09 2.82
C SER A 185 15.69 16.06 1.69
N SER A 186 14.65 15.78 0.90
CA SER A 186 14.61 14.62 -0.02
C SER A 186 15.00 14.96 -1.47
N MET A 187 14.92 16.24 -1.86
CA MET A 187 15.17 16.68 -3.24
C MET A 187 16.59 16.38 -3.75
N GLY A 188 17.61 16.35 -2.88
CA GLY A 188 19.01 16.12 -3.27
C GLY A 188 19.31 14.70 -3.76
N TYR A 189 18.51 13.69 -3.36
CA TYR A 189 18.72 12.29 -3.75
C TYR A 189 18.10 11.94 -5.12
N MET A 190 17.20 12.79 -5.63
CA MET A 190 16.44 12.52 -6.86
C MET A 190 17.25 12.65 -8.15
N ILE A 191 18.28 13.52 -8.19
CA ILE A 191 19.11 13.69 -9.41
C ILE A 191 19.82 12.39 -9.80
N LYS A 192 20.14 11.52 -8.83
CA LYS A 192 20.85 10.26 -9.11
C LYS A 192 19.97 9.10 -9.57
N ILE A 193 18.67 9.10 -9.26
CA ILE A 193 17.78 7.98 -9.63
C ILE A 193 17.22 8.17 -11.04
N CYS A 194 16.94 9.41 -11.45
CA CYS A 194 16.46 9.70 -12.81
C CYS A 194 17.53 9.46 -13.89
N ASP A 195 18.82 9.66 -13.58
CA ASP A 195 19.91 9.39 -14.53
C ASP A 195 20.22 7.89 -14.68
N GLY A 196 19.66 7.01 -13.83
CA GLY A 196 19.94 5.57 -13.82
C GLY A 196 18.83 4.68 -14.40
N SER A 197 17.69 5.25 -14.79
CA SER A 197 16.53 4.48 -15.28
C SER A 197 16.42 4.36 -16.81
N ASP A 198 17.36 4.93 -17.57
CA ASP A 198 17.34 4.87 -19.04
C ASP A 198 18.09 3.65 -19.64
N ASP A 199 18.66 2.75 -18.82
CA ASP A 199 19.58 1.70 -19.30
C ASP A 199 19.07 0.26 -19.12
N PHE A 200 17.77 0.02 -19.27
CA PHE A 200 17.24 -1.34 -19.46
C PHE A 200 16.25 -1.41 -20.62
N SER A 201 16.78 -1.21 -21.83
CA SER A 201 16.21 -1.74 -23.07
C SER A 201 17.29 -2.38 -23.92
N GLU A 202 17.53 -3.68 -23.68
CA GLU A 202 17.81 -4.70 -24.71
C GLU A 202 17.61 -6.11 -24.14
#